data_AF-A0A1C6M7N9-F1
#
_entry.id   AF-A0A1C6M7N9-F1
#
_cell.length_a   1.000
_cell.length_b   1.000
_cell.length_c   1.000
_cell.angle_alpha   90.00
_cell.angle_beta   90.00
_cell.angle_gamma   90.00
#
_symmetry.space_group_name_H-M   'P 1'
#
loop_
_entity.id
_entity.type
_entity.pdbx_description
1 polymer ?
#
loop_
_entity_poly.entity_id
_entity_poly.type
_entity_poly.pdbx_seq_one_letter_code
_entity_poly.pdbx_strand_id
1 'polypeptide(L)' 'MLDSTSGEHPPFPPIKVVRGNPTPEELAAALAVVRARAAAMVETGPASVAADEWSDPARTVPRRVPHPGPKAWRTTYWPA' A
#
# COMPACT_ATOMS: atom_id res chain seq x y z
N MET A 1 3.94 7.16 -42.26
CA MET A 1 3.63 5.73 -42.09
C MET A 1 4.03 5.38 -40.68
N LEU A 2 3.05 5.13 -39.83
CA LEU A 2 3.17 5.08 -38.37
C LEU A 2 3.89 3.81 -37.93
N ASP A 3 4.87 3.92 -37.03
CA ASP A 3 5.03 2.95 -35.96
C ASP A 3 5.05 3.74 -34.65
N SER A 4 3.91 3.68 -33.96
CA SER A 4 3.70 4.18 -32.62
C SER A 4 3.47 2.94 -31.75
N THR A 5 3.83 3.07 -30.47
CA THR A 5 3.56 2.11 -29.38
C THR A 5 4.61 1.01 -29.12
N SER A 6 5.85 1.40 -28.82
CA SER A 6 6.62 0.65 -27.80
C SER A 6 6.74 1.50 -26.54
N GLY A 7 5.61 1.69 -25.87
CA GLY A 7 5.63 1.92 -24.43
C GLY A 7 6.00 0.59 -23.80
N GLU A 8 7.30 0.34 -23.65
CA GLU A 8 7.83 -0.86 -23.03
C GLU A 8 7.29 -0.93 -21.58
N HIS A 9 6.26 -1.74 -21.39
CA HIS A 9 5.71 -2.02 -20.08
C HIS A 9 6.78 -2.82 -19.33
N PRO A 10 7.24 -2.39 -18.14
CA PRO A 10 8.22 -3.17 -17.39
C PRO A 10 7.69 -4.60 -17.19
N PRO A 11 8.56 -5.62 -17.19
CA PRO A 11 8.17 -7.04 -17.19
C PRO A 11 7.39 -7.47 -15.94
N PHE A 12 7.26 -6.58 -14.95
CA PHE A 12 6.45 -6.79 -13.75
C PHE A 12 5.56 -5.56 -13.49
N PRO A 13 4.26 -5.75 -13.19
CA PRO A 13 3.44 -4.65 -12.68
C PRO A 13 4.03 -4.13 -11.36
N PRO A 14 3.80 -2.85 -11.01
CA PRO A 14 4.35 -2.22 -9.79
C PRO A 14 3.86 -2.83 -8.46
N ILE A 15 2.97 -3.83 -8.53
CA ILE A 15 2.39 -4.53 -7.38
C ILE A 15 2.56 -6.04 -7.55
N LYS A 16 2.85 -6.74 -6.45
CA LYS A 16 3.00 -8.21 -6.42
C LYS A 16 1.79 -8.87 -5.77
N VAL A 17 1.20 -9.85 -6.44
CA VAL A 17 0.19 -10.73 -5.86
C VAL A 17 0.88 -11.74 -4.94
N VAL A 18 0.67 -11.61 -3.62
CA VAL A 18 1.25 -12.53 -2.63
C VAL A 18 0.42 -13.80 -2.46
N ARG A 19 -0.89 -13.71 -2.70
CA ARG A 19 -1.85 -14.82 -2.58
C ARG A 19 -3.00 -14.67 -3.58
N GLY A 20 -3.45 -15.79 -4.16
CA GLY A 20 -4.54 -15.84 -5.13
C GLY A 20 -4.05 -15.80 -6.58
N ASN A 21 -4.97 -15.94 -7.54
CA ASN A 21 -4.72 -15.84 -8.98
C ASN A 21 -5.76 -14.90 -9.61
N PRO A 22 -5.62 -13.58 -9.43
CA PRO A 22 -6.59 -12.62 -9.94
C PRO A 22 -6.60 -12.63 -11.46
N THR A 23 -7.76 -12.35 -12.06
CA THR A 23 -7.81 -12.16 -13.51
C THR A 23 -7.11 -10.85 -13.90
N PRO A 24 -6.67 -10.71 -15.16
CA PRO A 24 -6.08 -9.46 -15.64
C PRO A 24 -6.99 -8.24 -15.43
N GLU A 25 -8.30 -8.43 -15.56
CA GLU A 25 -9.32 -7.38 -15.36
C GLU A 25 -9.39 -6.94 -13.90
N GLU A 26 -9.33 -7.88 -12.96
CA GLU A 26 -9.31 -7.58 -11.52
C GLU A 26 -8.04 -6.82 -11.13
N LEU A 27 -6.88 -7.21 -11.68
CA LEU A 27 -5.63 -6.50 -11.46
C LEU A 27 -5.69 -5.06 -12.02
N ALA A 28 -6.25 -4.90 -13.22
CA ALA A 28 -6.45 -3.59 -13.83
C ALA A 28 -7.38 -2.71 -12.99
N ALA A 29 -8.48 -3.26 -12.47
CA ALA A 29 -9.41 -2.55 -11.60
C ALA A 29 -8.74 -2.11 -10.29
N ALA A 30 -7.97 -3.00 -9.64
CA ALA A 30 -7.24 -2.67 -8.43
C ALA A 30 -6.23 -1.53 -8.67
N LEU A 31 -5.48 -1.59 -9.78
CA LEU A 31 -4.55 -0.53 -10.16
C LEU A 31 -5.25 0.81 -10.44
N ALA A 32 -6.42 0.78 -11.08
CA ALA A 32 -7.21 1.98 -11.33
C ALA A 32 -7.62 2.67 -10.03
N VAL A 33 -8.08 1.92 -9.03
CA VAL A 33 -8.47 2.46 -7.71
C VAL A 33 -7.27 3.07 -6.98
N VAL A 34 -6.12 2.38 -6.96
CA VAL A 34 -4.90 2.88 -6.32
C VAL A 34 -4.45 4.20 -6.95
N ARG A 35 -4.46 4.29 -8.28
CA ARG A 35 -4.09 5.51 -9.02
C ARG A 35 -5.08 6.65 -8.78
N ALA A 36 -6.38 6.36 -8.80
CA ALA A 36 -7.41 7.36 -8.54
C ALA A 36 -7.27 7.97 -7.14
N ARG A 37 -6.98 7.14 -6.13
CA ARG A 37 -6.74 7.61 -4.76
C ARG A 37 -5.47 8.46 -4.67
N ALA A 38 -4.38 8.04 -5.32
CA ALA A 38 -3.15 8.82 -5.34
C ALA A 38 -3.35 10.20 -6.00
N ALA A 39 -4.08 10.26 -7.12
CA ALA A 39 -4.41 11.52 -7.79
C ALA A 39 -5.24 12.45 -6.89
N ALA A 40 -6.25 11.91 -6.20
CA ALA A 40 -7.06 12.68 -5.26
C ALA A 40 -6.23 13.30 -4.11
N MET A 41 -5.20 12.60 -3.62
CA MET A 41 -4.30 13.12 -2.59
C MET A 41 -3.45 14.30 -3.08
N VAL A 42 -3.04 14.30 -4.36
CA VAL A 42 -2.29 15.41 -4.96
C VAL A 42 -3.14 16.67 -5.04
N GLU A 43 -4.42 16.54 -5.41
CA GLU A 43 -5.36 17.66 -5.53
C GLU A 43 -5.67 18.34 -4.19
N THR A 44 -5.78 17.58 -3.10
CA THR A 44 -6.09 18.13 -1.76
C THR A 44 -4.90 18.82 -1.09
N GLY A 45 -3.68 18.72 -1.65
CA GLY A 45 -2.45 19.19 -1.01
C GLY A 45 -2.11 18.46 0.30
N PRO A 46 -0.91 18.66 0.88
CA PRO A 46 -0.58 18.09 2.18
C PRO A 46 -1.35 18.83 3.28
N ALA A 47 -2.59 18.40 3.56
CA ALA A 47 -3.22 18.75 4.80
C ALA A 47 -2.35 18.21 5.95
N SER A 48 -2.17 19.00 7.02
CA SER A 48 -1.53 18.54 8.26
C SER A 48 -2.46 17.56 9.00
N VAL A 49 -2.84 16.48 8.33
CA VAL A 49 -3.57 15.38 8.97
C VAL A 49 -2.51 14.66 9.80
N ALA A 50 -2.76 14.55 11.11
CA ALA A 50 -1.95 13.68 11.95
C ALA A 50 -1.89 12.31 11.26
N ALA A 51 -0.69 11.80 11.01
CA ALA A 51 -0.55 10.49 10.41
C ALA A 51 -1.31 9.48 11.28
N ASP A 52 -2.10 8.60 10.66
CA ASP A 52 -2.69 7.48 11.39
C ASP A 52 -1.58 6.79 12.20
N GLU A 53 -1.90 6.31 13.39
CA GLU A 53 -0.95 5.58 14.26
C GLU A 53 -0.25 4.41 13.55
N TRP A 54 -0.83 3.91 12.46
CA TRP A 54 -0.27 2.84 11.63
C TRP A 54 0.77 3.34 10.61
N SER A 55 0.71 4.61 10.25
CA SER A 55 1.60 5.28 9.30
C SER A 55 2.75 6.03 9.97
N ASP A 56 2.86 5.99 11.31
CA ASP A 56 3.95 6.61 12.06
C ASP A 56 5.33 6.07 11.59
N PRO A 57 6.22 6.92 11.04
CA PRO A 57 7.57 6.54 10.61
C PRO A 57 8.39 5.82 11.69
N ALA A 58 8.16 6.12 12.98
CA ALA A 58 8.82 5.44 14.09
C ALA A 58 8.52 3.93 14.15
N ARG A 59 7.51 3.45 13.41
CA ARG A 59 7.20 2.01 13.23
C ARG A 59 8.04 1.33 12.17
N THR A 60 8.56 2.08 11.20
CA THR A 60 9.45 1.57 10.14
C THR A 60 10.91 1.54 10.59
N VAL A 61 11.27 2.33 11.60
CA VAL A 61 12.60 2.30 12.21
C VAL A 61 12.83 0.96 12.91
N PRO A 62 13.90 0.20 12.56
CA PRO A 62 14.24 -1.04 13.24
C PRO A 62 14.48 -0.78 14.74
N ARG A 63 13.61 -1.31 15.59
CA ARG A 63 13.78 -1.28 17.04
C ARG A 63 13.72 -2.68 17.61
N ARG A 64 14.35 -2.89 18.76
CA ARG A 64 14.19 -4.13 19.52
C ARG A 64 12.73 -4.25 19.96
N VAL A 65 11.97 -5.12 19.30
CA VAL A 65 10.61 -5.44 19.71
C VAL A 65 10.66 -6.40 20.91
N PRO A 66 9.88 -6.18 21.97
CA PRO A 66 9.74 -7.16 23.04
C PRO A 66 9.25 -8.49 22.48
N HIS A 67 9.79 -9.61 22.99
CA HIS A 67 9.31 -10.92 22.58
C HIS A 67 7.88 -11.11 23.09
N PRO A 68 6.89 -11.38 22.22
CA PRO A 68 5.52 -11.56 22.67
C PRO A 68 5.44 -12.78 23.60
N GLY A 69 5.00 -12.59 24.84
CA GLY A 69 4.74 -13.69 25.76
C GLY A 69 3.50 -14.50 25.35
N PRO A 70 3.25 -15.68 25.96
CA PRO A 70 2.15 -16.59 25.59
C PRO A 70 0.73 -15.99 25.60
N LYS A 71 0.53 -14.84 26.27
CA LYS A 71 -0.75 -14.12 26.34
C LYS A 71 -0.76 -12.81 25.56
N ALA A 72 0.32 -12.43 24.89
CA ALA A 72 0.50 -11.09 24.31
C ALA A 72 -0.58 -10.71 23.28
N TRP A 73 -1.09 -11.68 22.51
CA TRP A 73 -2.13 -11.44 21.50
C TRP A 73 -3.55 -11.43 22.09
N ARG A 74 -3.75 -11.95 23.32
CA ARG A 74 -5.05 -11.88 24.00
C ARG A 74 -5.28 -10.53 24.67
N THR A 75 -4.22 -9.75 24.88
CA THR A 75 -4.26 -8.41 25.49
C THR A 75 -4.00 -7.28 24.50
N THR A 76 -3.98 -7.54 23.18
CA THR A 76 -4.00 -6.48 22.16
C THR A 76 -5.40 -5.84 22.09
N TYR A 77 -5.77 -5.15 23.16
CA TYR A 77 -6.82 -4.15 23.12
C TYR A 77 -6.16 -2.81 22.78
N TRP A 78 -6.68 -2.16 21.74
CA TRP A 78 -6.31 -0.79 21.39
C TRP A 78 -7.44 0.12 21.87
N PRO A 79 -7.29 0.84 23.00
CA PRO A 79 -8.09 2.03 23.22
C PRO A 79 -7.55 3.11 22.28
N ALA A 80 -8.43 3.63 21.43
CA ALA A 80 -8.19 4.90 20.74
C ALA A 80 -8.16 6.06 21.75
#